data_AF-A0A165CZ21-F1
#
_entry.id   AF-A0A165CZ21-F1
#
_cell.length_a   1.000
_cell.length_b   1.000
_cell.length_c   1.000
_cell.angle_alpha   90.00
_cell.angle_beta   90.00
_cell.angle_gamma   90.00
#
_symmetry.space_group_name_H-M   'P 1'
#
loop_
_entity.id
_entity.type
_entity.pdbx_description
1 polymer ?
#
loop_
_entity_poly.entity_id
_entity_poly.type
_entity_poly.pdbx_seq_one_letter_code
_entity_poly.pdbx_strand_id
1 'polypeptide(L)'
;MEELAAYVGRHRLSEHLYARRQSQWYADAQRFEWDATRRGDWAFVYQRMQDLYKMIKAEERLWAPGRTEEAECRSEINRYLYTYSITSLLQDWFDCDPTRQQALRAYVRTRIPTGANGRLRAPADDLGWEAVGDPDADTIAEIFDLGPITYYDLSGQVAQFTLRSRITEWDRASRSSKTSFLIDHVNSDGSHEEMKVGMDRLFGMYSRRMGA
;
A
#
# COMPACT_ATOMS: atom_id res chain seq x y z
N MET A 1 -21.90 -6.46 20.32
CA MET A 1 -23.05 -5.98 19.51
C MET A 1 -23.13 -4.46 19.50
N GLU A 2 -23.01 -3.78 20.64
CA GLU A 2 -22.99 -2.30 20.70
C GLU A 2 -21.77 -1.68 20.00
N GLU A 3 -20.58 -2.26 20.13
CA GLU A 3 -19.36 -1.78 19.44
C GLU A 3 -19.46 -1.87 17.92
N LEU A 4 -20.09 -2.93 17.40
CA LEU A 4 -20.31 -3.11 15.96
C LEU A 4 -21.32 -2.08 15.42
N ALA A 5 -22.37 -1.76 16.19
CA ALA A 5 -23.34 -0.74 15.82
C ALA A 5 -22.73 0.68 15.85
N ALA A 6 -21.88 0.98 16.84
CA ALA A 6 -21.13 2.22 16.91
C ALA A 6 -20.14 2.34 15.74
N TYR A 7 -19.42 1.26 15.41
CA TYR A 7 -18.51 1.21 14.27
C TYR A 7 -19.23 1.44 12.93
N VAL A 8 -20.35 0.75 12.69
CA VAL A 8 -21.15 0.92 11.47
C VAL A 8 -21.76 2.33 11.38
N GLY A 9 -22.19 2.91 12.51
CA GLY A 9 -22.68 4.29 12.58
C GLY A 9 -21.59 5.30 12.20
N ARG A 10 -20.40 5.17 12.78
CA ARG A 10 -19.23 6.02 12.48
C ARG A 10 -18.73 5.88 11.06
N HIS A 11 -18.78 4.67 10.50
CA HIS A 11 -18.42 4.41 9.10
C HIS A 11 -19.35 5.13 8.14
N ARG A 12 -20.68 5.00 8.30
CA ARG A 12 -21.68 5.67 7.46
C ARG A 12 -21.60 7.19 7.57
N LEU A 13 -21.36 7.71 8.78
CA LEU A 13 -21.13 9.14 9.00
C LEU A 13 -19.89 9.62 8.22
N SER A 14 -18.78 8.88 8.31
CA SER A 14 -17.54 9.17 7.59
C SER A 14 -17.73 9.15 6.07
N GLU A 15 -18.44 8.16 5.51
CA GLU A 15 -18.72 8.08 4.07
C GLU A 15 -19.53 9.28 3.56
N HIS A 16 -20.59 9.65 4.28
CA HIS A 16 -21.44 10.78 3.89
C HIS A 16 -20.70 12.12 3.99
N LEU A 17 -19.96 12.33 5.09
CA LEU A 17 -19.14 13.52 5.28
C LEU A 17 -18.02 13.60 4.25
N TYR A 18 -17.41 12.46 3.90
CA TYR A 18 -16.36 12.39 2.89
C TYR A 18 -16.89 12.80 1.52
N ALA A 19 -17.98 12.21 1.03
CA ALA A 19 -18.53 12.53 -0.28
C ALA A 19 -18.92 14.02 -0.39
N ARG A 20 -19.55 14.56 0.67
CA ARG A 20 -19.90 15.98 0.75
C ARG A 20 -18.64 16.87 0.77
N ARG A 21 -17.65 16.52 1.57
CA ARG A 21 -16.43 17.33 1.70
C ARG A 21 -15.54 17.23 0.47
N GLN A 22 -15.46 16.08 -0.18
CA GLN A 22 -14.77 15.90 -1.46
C GLN A 22 -15.39 16.79 -2.54
N SER A 23 -16.72 16.88 -2.61
CA SER A 23 -17.41 17.77 -3.56
C SER A 23 -17.08 19.25 -3.30
N GLN A 24 -17.06 19.66 -2.03
CA GLN A 24 -16.64 21.02 -1.65
C GLN A 24 -15.15 21.26 -1.89
N TRP A 25 -14.32 20.24 -1.68
CA TRP A 25 -12.89 20.27 -1.90
C TRP A 25 -12.57 20.58 -3.35
N TYR A 26 -13.29 20.01 -4.32
CA TYR A 26 -13.09 20.37 -5.73
C TYR A 26 -13.31 21.86 -6.00
N ALA A 27 -14.29 22.48 -5.35
CA ALA A 27 -14.55 23.92 -5.47
C ALA A 27 -13.49 24.76 -4.73
N ASP A 28 -13.07 24.34 -3.54
CA ASP A 28 -11.99 24.97 -2.79
C ASP A 28 -10.65 24.81 -3.52
N ALA A 29 -10.44 23.68 -4.18
CA ALA A 29 -9.20 23.32 -4.86
C ALA A 29 -8.89 24.28 -6.01
N GLN A 30 -9.93 24.77 -6.69
CA GLN A 30 -9.81 25.80 -7.73
C GLN A 30 -9.22 27.11 -7.19
N ARG A 31 -9.41 27.41 -5.90
CA ARG A 31 -8.84 28.61 -5.26
C ARG A 31 -7.33 28.53 -5.03
N PHE A 32 -6.76 27.33 -5.08
CA PHE A 32 -5.30 27.18 -5.05
C PHE A 32 -4.65 27.49 -6.41
N GLU A 33 -5.44 27.89 -7.41
CA GLU A 33 -4.98 28.28 -8.76
C GLU A 33 -3.87 27.34 -9.26
N TRP A 34 -4.15 26.04 -9.19
CA TRP A 34 -3.21 25.06 -9.71
C TRP A 34 -3.06 25.26 -11.22
N ASP A 35 -1.83 25.48 -11.65
CA ASP A 35 -1.46 25.64 -13.04
C ASP A 35 -0.56 24.48 -13.44
N ALA A 36 -1.15 23.51 -14.14
CA ALA A 36 -0.45 22.32 -14.62
C ALA A 36 0.72 22.67 -15.56
N THR A 37 0.73 23.84 -16.19
CA THR A 37 1.86 24.29 -17.03
C THR A 37 3.09 24.64 -16.19
N ARG A 38 2.89 24.99 -14.91
CA ARG A 38 3.92 25.33 -13.94
C ARG A 38 4.35 24.15 -13.07
N ARG A 39 3.91 22.92 -13.37
CA ARG A 39 4.28 21.72 -12.61
C ARG A 39 5.80 21.47 -12.52
N GLY A 40 6.59 22.02 -13.45
CA GLY A 40 8.06 21.94 -13.41
C GLY A 40 8.75 23.03 -12.58
N ASP A 41 8.03 24.08 -12.18
CA ASP A 41 8.53 25.21 -11.39
C ASP A 41 8.50 24.86 -9.90
N TRP A 42 9.67 24.55 -9.33
CA TRP A 42 9.77 24.20 -7.91
C TRP A 42 9.32 25.32 -6.98
N ALA A 43 9.56 26.59 -7.31
CA ALA A 43 9.16 27.70 -6.44
C ALA A 43 7.63 27.78 -6.34
N PHE A 44 6.94 27.56 -7.47
CA PHE A 44 5.48 27.45 -7.49
C PHE A 44 4.98 26.26 -6.68
N VAL A 45 5.50 25.05 -6.96
CA VAL A 45 5.08 23.81 -6.27
C VAL A 45 5.33 23.90 -4.77
N TYR A 46 6.52 24.34 -4.36
CA TYR A 46 6.90 24.49 -2.96
C TYR A 46 5.98 25.47 -2.22
N GLN A 47 5.67 26.62 -2.82
CA GLN A 47 4.77 27.60 -2.21
C GLN A 47 3.37 26.99 -1.98
N ARG A 48 2.84 26.24 -2.95
CA ARG A 48 1.54 25.57 -2.80
C ARG A 48 1.56 24.49 -1.73
N MET A 49 2.65 23.71 -1.64
CA MET A 49 2.83 22.75 -0.55
C MET A 49 2.84 23.42 0.83
N GLN A 50 3.52 24.57 0.96
CA GLN A 50 3.54 25.33 2.22
C GLN A 50 2.15 25.82 2.61
N ASP A 51 1.35 26.29 1.65
CA ASP A 51 0.00 26.76 1.92
C ASP A 51 -0.93 25.62 2.36
N LEU A 52 -0.87 24.46 1.69
CA LEU A 52 -1.59 23.25 2.12
C LEU A 52 -1.12 22.76 3.49
N TYR A 53 0.18 22.80 3.77
CA TYR A 53 0.72 22.42 5.07
C TYR A 53 0.22 23.32 6.21
N LYS A 54 0.12 24.63 5.97
CA LYS A 54 -0.50 25.57 6.93
C LYS A 54 -1.96 25.20 7.21
N MET A 55 -2.71 24.75 6.20
CA MET A 55 -4.10 24.30 6.39
C MET A 55 -4.18 23.01 7.21
N ILE A 56 -3.28 22.05 6.98
CA ILE A 56 -3.16 20.86 7.84
C ILE A 56 -2.91 21.28 9.29
N LYS A 57 -1.97 22.21 9.53
CA LYS A 57 -1.70 22.72 10.88
C LYS A 57 -2.86 23.48 11.48
N ALA A 58 -3.65 24.19 10.68
CA ALA A 58 -4.88 24.82 11.16
C ALA A 58 -5.89 23.77 11.62
N GLU A 59 -6.10 22.69 10.85
CA GLU A 59 -6.96 21.57 11.23
C GLU A 59 -6.46 20.83 12.48
N GLU A 60 -5.15 20.59 12.60
CA GLU A 60 -4.56 19.99 13.80
C GLU A 60 -4.75 20.87 15.04
N ARG A 61 -4.58 22.19 14.92
CA ARG A 61 -4.83 23.13 16.05
C ARG A 61 -6.30 23.18 16.45
N LEU A 62 -7.18 22.89 15.52
CA LEU A 62 -8.59 22.75 15.81
C LEU A 62 -8.86 21.46 16.60
N TRP A 63 -7.96 20.46 16.63
CA TRP A 63 -8.12 19.28 17.48
C TRP A 63 -8.08 19.66 18.97
N ALA A 64 -9.23 19.58 19.64
CA ALA A 64 -9.39 19.90 21.06
C ALA A 64 -10.35 18.89 21.72
N PRO A 65 -10.11 18.50 23.00
CA PRO A 65 -11.00 17.59 23.73
C PRO A 65 -12.43 18.15 23.82
N GLY A 66 -13.44 17.28 23.62
CA GLY A 66 -14.86 17.64 23.75
C GLY A 66 -15.57 18.08 22.47
N ARG A 67 -15.01 17.77 21.29
CA ARG A 67 -15.67 18.00 20.01
C ARG A 67 -16.72 16.95 19.71
N THR A 68 -17.65 17.30 18.82
CA THR A 68 -18.56 16.32 18.24
C THR A 68 -17.80 15.39 17.31
N GLU A 69 -18.20 14.12 17.26
CA GLU A 69 -17.64 13.13 16.36
C GLU A 69 -17.64 13.58 14.89
N GLU A 70 -18.68 14.30 14.46
CA GLU A 70 -18.76 14.91 13.12
C GLU A 70 -17.63 15.93 12.87
N ALA A 71 -17.31 16.77 13.86
CA ALA A 71 -16.27 17.77 13.73
C ALA A 71 -14.86 17.16 13.69
N GLU A 72 -14.64 16.07 14.43
CA GLU A 72 -13.41 15.28 14.38
C GLU A 72 -13.24 14.61 13.01
N CYS A 73 -14.26 13.88 12.57
CA CYS A 73 -14.28 13.21 11.27
C CYS A 73 -14.05 14.21 10.12
N ARG A 74 -14.70 15.37 10.15
CA ARG A 74 -14.49 16.43 9.15
C ARG A 74 -13.04 16.93 9.12
N SER A 75 -12.42 17.11 10.29
CA SER A 75 -11.04 17.58 10.38
C SER A 75 -10.05 16.51 9.87
N GLU A 76 -10.30 15.23 10.15
CA GLU A 76 -9.57 14.10 9.56
C GLU A 76 -9.68 14.07 8.03
N ILE A 77 -10.89 14.19 7.50
CA ILE A 77 -11.13 14.24 6.05
C ILE A 77 -10.38 15.43 5.42
N ASN A 78 -10.41 16.60 6.05
CA ASN A 78 -9.68 17.77 5.56
C ASN A 78 -8.17 17.52 5.53
N ARG A 79 -7.59 17.02 6.62
CA ARG A 79 -6.16 16.68 6.68
C ARG A 79 -5.78 15.65 5.61
N TYR A 80 -6.61 14.63 5.40
CA TYR A 80 -6.43 13.67 4.32
C TYR A 80 -6.40 14.35 2.94
N LEU A 81 -7.38 15.19 2.62
CA LEU A 81 -7.47 15.87 1.32
C LEU A 81 -6.31 16.84 1.06
N TYR A 82 -5.87 17.59 2.08
CA TYR A 82 -4.69 18.45 1.98
C TYR A 82 -3.42 17.64 1.76
N THR A 83 -3.24 16.55 2.51
CA THR A 83 -2.06 15.67 2.39
C THR A 83 -2.03 15.01 1.02
N TYR A 84 -3.16 14.47 0.56
CA TYR A 84 -3.31 13.93 -0.77
C TYR A 84 -2.91 14.94 -1.84
N SER A 85 -3.34 16.19 -1.71
CA SER A 85 -3.00 17.25 -2.66
C SER A 85 -1.51 17.58 -2.66
N ILE A 86 -0.85 17.60 -1.50
CA ILE A 86 0.62 17.75 -1.41
C ILE A 86 1.32 16.60 -2.15
N THR A 87 0.87 15.36 -1.93
CA THR A 87 1.44 14.18 -2.60
C THR A 87 1.28 14.27 -4.11
N SER A 88 0.09 14.64 -4.60
CA SER A 88 -0.17 14.82 -6.03
C SER A 88 0.70 15.92 -6.64
N LEU A 89 0.90 17.05 -5.95
CA LEU A 89 1.78 18.14 -6.40
C LEU A 89 3.24 17.67 -6.52
N LEU A 90 3.73 16.92 -5.53
CA LEU A 90 5.08 16.36 -5.58
C LEU A 90 5.22 15.35 -6.72
N GLN A 91 4.23 14.48 -6.89
CA GLN A 91 4.23 13.50 -7.96
C GLN A 91 4.27 14.18 -9.34
N ASP A 92 3.40 15.18 -9.59
CA ASP A 92 3.42 15.95 -10.84
C ASP A 92 4.77 16.63 -11.10
N TRP A 93 5.41 17.14 -10.04
CA TRP A 93 6.73 17.78 -10.13
C TRP A 93 7.87 16.80 -10.43
N PHE A 94 7.80 15.58 -9.87
CA PHE A 94 8.73 14.51 -10.21
C PHE A 94 8.49 13.99 -11.64
N ASP A 95 7.23 13.78 -12.02
CA ASP A 95 6.84 13.17 -13.28
C ASP A 95 7.06 14.08 -14.50
N CYS A 96 7.13 15.39 -14.29
CA CYS A 96 7.41 16.33 -15.37
C CYS A 96 8.87 16.30 -15.87
N ASP A 97 9.80 15.66 -15.14
CA ASP A 97 11.21 15.59 -15.49
C ASP A 97 11.79 14.19 -15.20
N PRO A 98 12.07 13.38 -16.24
CA PRO A 98 12.60 12.02 -16.10
C PRO A 98 13.91 11.95 -15.29
N THR A 99 14.73 13.00 -15.30
CA THR A 99 16.00 13.02 -14.56
C THR A 99 15.76 13.07 -13.05
N ARG A 100 14.71 13.76 -12.61
CA ARG A 100 14.31 13.83 -11.19
C ARG A 100 13.77 12.50 -10.69
N GLN A 101 12.96 11.80 -11.51
CA GLN A 101 12.52 10.45 -11.18
C GLN A 101 13.72 9.51 -11.01
N GLN A 102 14.71 9.59 -11.89
CA GLN A 102 15.92 8.76 -11.81
C GLN A 102 16.74 9.10 -10.56
N ALA A 103 16.89 10.38 -10.23
CA ALA A 103 17.59 10.83 -9.02
C ALA A 103 16.86 10.39 -7.73
N LEU A 104 15.53 10.49 -7.70
CA LEU A 104 14.72 10.00 -6.57
C LEU A 104 14.87 8.49 -6.40
N ARG A 105 14.75 7.72 -7.48
CA ARG A 105 14.95 6.26 -7.46
C ARG A 105 16.36 5.90 -6.96
N ALA A 106 17.38 6.63 -7.39
CA ALA A 106 18.75 6.45 -6.92
C ALA A 106 18.88 6.76 -5.42
N TYR A 107 18.32 7.89 -4.96
CA TYR A 107 18.34 8.29 -3.56
C TYR A 107 17.62 7.28 -2.66
N VAL A 108 16.42 6.83 -3.05
CA VAL A 108 15.65 5.81 -2.33
C VAL A 108 16.46 4.51 -2.22
N ARG A 109 17.12 4.07 -3.29
CA ARG A 109 18.02 2.90 -3.25
C ARG A 109 19.18 3.04 -2.26
N THR A 110 19.68 4.26 -2.02
CA THR A 110 20.77 4.49 -1.05
C THR A 110 20.31 4.57 0.41
N ARG A 111 19.02 4.87 0.64
CA ARG A 111 18.45 5.09 1.98
C ARG A 111 17.70 3.89 2.51
N ILE A 112 17.18 3.04 1.63
CA ILE A 112 16.62 1.75 2.01
C ILE A 112 17.81 0.80 2.19
N PRO A 113 18.06 0.27 3.40
CA PRO A 113 19.06 -0.78 3.58
C PRO A 113 18.67 -1.95 2.67
N THR A 114 19.38 -2.14 1.57
CA THR A 114 19.48 -3.45 0.94
C THR A 114 20.21 -4.30 1.97
N GLY A 115 19.46 -4.96 2.85
CA GLY A 115 19.99 -5.74 3.96
C GLY A 115 21.17 -6.60 3.50
N ALA A 116 22.26 -6.54 4.25
CA ALA A 116 23.55 -7.17 3.94
C ALA A 116 23.53 -8.71 4.01
N ASN A 117 22.37 -9.35 3.86
CA ASN A 117 22.25 -10.79 3.69
C ASN A 117 21.84 -11.03 2.24
N GLY A 118 22.82 -11.46 1.44
CA GLY A 118 22.72 -11.70 0.00
C GLY A 118 21.75 -12.80 -0.40
N ARG A 119 20.46 -12.53 -0.27
CA ARG A 119 19.43 -13.00 -1.20
C ARG A 119 18.78 -11.75 -1.76
N LEU A 120 19.05 -11.47 -3.03
CA LEU A 120 18.36 -10.45 -3.81
C LEU A 120 16.84 -10.66 -3.64
N ARG A 121 16.20 -9.95 -2.71
CA ARG A 121 14.75 -9.81 -2.73
C ARG A 121 14.44 -9.16 -4.07
N ALA A 122 13.65 -9.85 -4.88
CA ALA A 122 13.22 -9.31 -6.16
C ALA A 122 12.57 -7.93 -5.90
N PRO A 123 12.77 -6.92 -6.77
CA PRO A 123 12.26 -5.56 -6.57
C PRO A 123 10.73 -5.42 -6.56
N ALA A 124 9.99 -6.54 -6.53
CA ALA A 124 8.56 -6.64 -6.75
C ALA A 124 7.74 -6.81 -5.47
N ASP A 125 8.37 -6.77 -4.29
CA ASP A 125 7.67 -7.09 -3.06
C ASP A 125 7.53 -5.89 -2.12
N ASP A 126 6.36 -5.28 -2.20
CA ASP A 126 5.83 -4.17 -1.41
C ASP A 126 5.16 -4.62 -0.10
N LEU A 127 5.35 -5.87 0.32
CA LEU A 127 4.85 -6.44 1.58
C LEU A 127 5.13 -5.57 2.81
N GLY A 128 6.29 -4.93 2.85
CA GLY A 128 6.65 -4.02 3.96
C GLY A 128 5.78 -2.76 4.06
N TRP A 129 5.11 -2.37 2.96
CA TRP A 129 4.16 -1.25 2.91
C TRP A 129 2.71 -1.70 3.11
N GLU A 130 2.35 -2.89 2.63
CA GLU A 130 0.98 -3.45 2.71
C GLU A 130 0.66 -4.17 4.02
N ALA A 131 1.66 -4.46 4.87
CA ALA A 131 1.45 -5.14 6.15
C ALA A 131 0.48 -4.41 7.09
N VAL A 132 0.26 -3.10 6.91
CA VAL A 132 -0.74 -2.34 7.68
C VAL A 132 -2.14 -2.58 7.08
N GLY A 133 -2.81 -3.62 7.58
CA GLY A 133 -4.22 -3.91 7.26
C GLY A 133 -4.47 -5.23 6.52
N ASP A 134 -3.42 -5.90 6.05
CA ASP A 134 -3.49 -7.26 5.51
C ASP A 134 -3.15 -8.28 6.62
N PRO A 135 -4.13 -9.05 7.14
CA PRO A 135 -3.89 -10.03 8.20
C PRO A 135 -2.95 -11.17 7.76
N ASP A 136 -2.78 -11.36 6.45
CA ASP A 136 -1.98 -12.43 5.86
C ASP A 136 -0.52 -12.03 5.62
N ALA A 137 -0.19 -10.73 5.73
CA ALA A 137 1.12 -10.18 5.39
C ALA A 137 2.27 -10.78 6.22
N ASP A 138 2.08 -10.95 7.53
CA ASP A 138 3.09 -11.56 8.41
C ASP A 138 3.39 -13.00 8.03
N THR A 139 2.34 -13.76 7.65
CA THR A 139 2.47 -15.15 7.23
C THR A 139 3.21 -15.25 5.89
N ILE A 140 2.88 -14.38 4.93
CA ILE A 140 3.57 -14.37 3.63
C ILE A 140 5.03 -13.95 3.79
N ALA A 141 5.32 -12.96 4.64
CA ALA A 141 6.68 -12.57 4.97
C ALA A 141 7.48 -13.73 5.58
N GLU A 142 6.88 -14.49 6.52
CA GLU A 142 7.49 -15.70 7.07
C GLU A 142 7.80 -16.74 5.97
N ILE A 143 6.86 -16.98 5.05
CA ILE A 143 7.04 -17.91 3.92
C ILE A 143 8.22 -17.47 3.03
N PHE A 144 8.35 -16.17 2.75
CA PHE A 144 9.48 -15.64 2.00
C PHE A 144 10.82 -15.85 2.72
N ASP A 145 10.85 -15.65 4.03
CA ASP A 145 12.08 -15.68 4.82
C ASP A 145 12.58 -17.12 5.08
N LEU A 146 11.68 -18.11 5.14
CA LEU A 146 12.04 -19.53 5.29
C LEU A 146 12.80 -20.09 4.08
N GLY A 147 12.57 -19.56 2.88
CA GLY A 147 13.16 -20.08 1.65
C GLY A 147 12.52 -21.40 1.21
N PRO A 148 13.31 -22.46 0.92
CA PRO A 148 12.73 -23.76 0.52
C PRO A 148 11.98 -24.44 1.67
N ILE A 149 10.69 -24.71 1.47
CA ILE A 149 9.79 -25.32 2.44
C ILE A 149 9.41 -26.72 1.97
N THR A 150 9.78 -27.72 2.75
CA THR A 150 9.40 -29.12 2.52
C THR A 150 8.02 -29.40 3.10
N TYR A 151 7.15 -30.06 2.35
CA TYR A 151 5.75 -30.31 2.74
C TYR A 151 5.22 -31.62 2.15
N TYR A 152 4.10 -32.11 2.70
CA TYR A 152 3.36 -33.22 2.09
C TYR A 152 2.34 -32.73 1.07
N ASP A 153 2.42 -33.23 -0.15
CA ASP A 153 1.45 -32.92 -1.20
C ASP A 153 0.10 -33.62 -0.97
N LEU A 154 -0.86 -33.41 -1.89
CA LEU A 154 -2.19 -34.02 -1.81
C LEU A 154 -2.17 -35.55 -1.95
N SER A 155 -1.11 -36.11 -2.51
CA SER A 155 -0.91 -37.55 -2.64
C SER A 155 -0.17 -38.17 -1.44
N GLY A 156 0.25 -37.35 -0.48
CA GLY A 156 1.03 -37.76 0.69
C GLY A 156 2.54 -37.91 0.40
N GLN A 157 3.00 -37.47 -0.76
CA GLN A 157 4.42 -37.49 -1.11
C GLN A 157 5.13 -36.23 -0.63
N VAL A 158 6.43 -36.36 -0.37
CA VAL A 158 7.27 -35.24 0.03
C VAL A 158 7.58 -34.39 -1.19
N ALA A 159 7.26 -33.11 -1.12
CA ALA A 159 7.60 -32.11 -2.11
C ALA A 159 8.22 -30.89 -1.43
N GLN A 160 8.80 -29.99 -2.22
CA GLN A 160 9.35 -28.74 -1.72
C GLN A 160 8.86 -27.58 -2.56
N PHE A 161 8.66 -26.41 -1.95
CA PHE A 161 8.45 -25.19 -2.71
C PHE A 161 9.30 -24.05 -2.16
N THR A 162 9.69 -23.13 -3.04
CA THR A 162 10.30 -21.85 -2.66
C THR A 162 9.45 -20.73 -3.22
N LEU A 163 9.01 -19.81 -2.35
CA LEU A 163 8.28 -18.63 -2.80
C LEU A 163 9.24 -17.66 -3.50
N ARG A 164 8.96 -17.34 -4.77
CA ARG A 164 9.79 -16.46 -5.60
C ARG A 164 9.32 -15.02 -5.57
N SER A 165 8.03 -14.81 -5.79
CA SER A 165 7.45 -13.47 -5.84
C SER A 165 5.95 -13.49 -5.61
N ARG A 166 5.43 -12.35 -5.15
CA ARG A 166 4.01 -12.03 -5.13
C ARG A 166 3.68 -11.19 -6.37
N ILE A 167 2.53 -11.46 -6.97
CA ILE A 167 2.03 -10.80 -8.18
C ILE A 167 0.62 -10.33 -7.89
N THR A 168 0.45 -9.02 -7.74
CA THR A 168 -0.85 -8.37 -7.56
C THR A 168 -1.28 -7.74 -8.88
N GLU A 169 -2.38 -8.24 -9.45
CA GLU A 169 -2.94 -7.75 -10.70
C GLU A 169 -4.27 -7.05 -10.42
N TRP A 170 -4.45 -5.84 -10.94
CA TRP A 170 -5.73 -5.15 -10.90
C TRP A 170 -6.65 -5.70 -11.99
N ASP A 171 -7.72 -6.40 -11.60
CA ASP A 171 -8.77 -6.82 -12.50
C ASP A 171 -9.80 -5.69 -12.66
N ARG A 172 -9.76 -5.05 -13.84
CA ARG A 172 -10.68 -3.95 -14.18
C ARG A 172 -12.13 -4.40 -14.29
N ALA A 173 -12.39 -5.67 -14.63
CA ALA A 173 -13.74 -6.18 -14.82
C ALA A 173 -14.44 -6.37 -13.47
N SER A 174 -13.75 -6.95 -12.50
CA SER A 174 -14.27 -7.12 -11.13
C SER A 174 -14.01 -5.91 -10.22
N ARG A 175 -13.21 -4.92 -10.68
CA ARG A 175 -12.72 -3.80 -9.87
C ARG A 175 -12.09 -4.29 -8.56
N SER A 176 -11.30 -5.35 -8.65
CA SER A 176 -10.63 -5.95 -7.52
C SER A 176 -9.17 -6.26 -7.84
N SER A 177 -8.33 -6.26 -6.81
CA SER A 177 -6.95 -6.74 -6.93
C SER A 177 -6.95 -8.25 -6.72
N LYS A 178 -6.31 -8.98 -7.64
CA LYS A 178 -6.09 -10.42 -7.51
C LYS A 178 -4.62 -10.66 -7.22
N THR A 179 -4.35 -11.21 -6.04
CA THR A 179 -3.01 -11.60 -5.62
C THR A 179 -2.75 -13.06 -5.98
N SER A 180 -1.57 -13.31 -6.50
CA SER A 180 -1.06 -14.64 -6.85
C SER A 180 0.41 -14.73 -6.52
N PHE A 181 0.93 -15.94 -6.42
CA PHE A 181 2.27 -16.20 -5.95
C PHE A 181 3.00 -17.08 -6.96
N LEU A 182 4.19 -16.67 -7.34
CA LEU A 182 5.09 -17.48 -8.16
C LEU A 182 5.94 -18.32 -7.21
N ILE A 183 5.91 -19.63 -7.41
CA ILE A 183 6.70 -20.57 -6.62
C ILE A 183 7.55 -21.43 -7.55
N ASP A 184 8.75 -21.76 -7.09
CA ASP A 184 9.50 -22.89 -7.63
C ASP A 184 9.11 -24.13 -6.84
N HIS A 185 8.55 -25.12 -7.52
CA HIS A 185 8.10 -26.37 -6.95
C HIS A 185 9.03 -27.51 -7.35
N VAL A 186 9.40 -28.34 -6.38
CA VAL A 186 10.18 -29.55 -6.57
C VAL A 186 9.30 -30.72 -6.18
N ASN A 187 8.97 -31.54 -7.17
CA ASN A 187 8.19 -32.76 -6.97
C ASN A 187 9.02 -33.83 -6.24
N SER A 188 8.34 -34.87 -5.77
CA SER A 188 8.95 -36.03 -5.11
C SER A 188 9.96 -36.79 -5.97
N ASP A 189 9.81 -36.72 -7.29
CA ASP A 189 10.73 -37.31 -8.27
C ASP A 189 11.95 -36.41 -8.57
N GLY A 190 12.03 -35.24 -7.94
CA GLY A 190 13.07 -34.25 -8.14
C GLY A 190 12.88 -33.36 -9.37
N SER A 191 11.76 -33.48 -10.10
CA SER A 191 11.44 -32.56 -11.18
C SER A 191 11.10 -31.16 -10.64
N HIS A 192 11.49 -30.15 -11.42
CA HIS A 192 11.30 -28.74 -11.07
C HIS A 192 10.24 -28.12 -11.97
N GLU A 193 9.28 -27.41 -11.37
CA GLU A 193 8.24 -26.67 -12.08
C GLU A 193 8.06 -25.28 -11.45
N GLU A 194 7.98 -24.25 -12.28
CA GLU A 194 7.56 -22.92 -11.83
C GLU A 194 6.03 -22.84 -11.93
N MET A 195 5.36 -22.52 -10.82
CA MET A 195 3.90 -22.47 -10.76
C MET A 195 3.40 -21.13 -10.22
N LYS A 196 2.34 -20.61 -10.84
CA LYS A 196 1.54 -19.50 -10.30
C LYS A 196 0.38 -20.06 -9.47
N VAL A 197 0.37 -19.77 -8.18
CA VAL A 197 -0.63 -20.28 -7.23
C VAL A 197 -1.42 -19.14 -6.57
N GLY A 198 -2.68 -19.40 -6.20
CA GLY A 198 -3.47 -18.49 -5.38
C GLY A 198 -3.16 -18.64 -3.88
N MET A 199 -3.68 -17.72 -3.08
CA MET A 199 -3.45 -17.67 -1.62
C MET A 199 -3.85 -18.97 -0.92
N ASP A 200 -5.04 -19.51 -1.21
CA ASP A 200 -5.53 -20.76 -0.62
C ASP A 200 -4.57 -21.94 -0.87
N ARG A 201 -3.98 -22.00 -2.07
CA ARG A 201 -3.04 -23.07 -2.43
C ARG A 201 -1.70 -22.86 -1.73
N LEU A 202 -1.20 -21.63 -1.65
CA LEU A 202 0.03 -21.31 -0.91
C LEU A 202 -0.11 -21.69 0.57
N PHE A 203 -1.18 -21.25 1.23
CA PHE A 203 -1.43 -21.56 2.64
C PHE A 203 -1.73 -23.03 2.88
N GLY A 204 -2.41 -23.70 1.95
CA GLY A 204 -2.58 -25.15 1.97
C GLY A 204 -1.26 -25.92 1.85
N MET A 205 -0.29 -25.45 1.07
CA MET A 205 1.06 -26.04 1.02
C MET A 205 1.82 -25.75 2.32
N TYR A 206 1.77 -24.50 2.78
CA TYR A 206 2.48 -24.04 3.98
C TYR A 206 2.03 -24.71 5.27
N SER A 207 0.71 -24.90 5.46
CA SER A 207 0.15 -25.60 6.61
C SER A 207 0.53 -27.08 6.68
N ARG A 208 0.93 -27.68 5.56
CA ARG A 208 1.41 -29.08 5.47
C ARG A 208 2.94 -29.20 5.51
N ARG A 209 3.63 -28.11 5.86
CA ARG A 209 5.09 -28.13 6.00
C ARG A 209 5.50 -29.20 7.00
N MET A 210 6.53 -29.95 6.64
CA MET A 210 7.25 -30.78 7.58
C MET A 210 8.05 -29.83 8.46
N GLY A 211 7.92 -29.96 9.78
CA GLY A 211 8.28 -28.93 10.76
C GLY A 211 9.67 -28.30 10.61
N ALA A 212 9.79 -27.08 11.16
CA ALA A 212 11.09 -26.48 11.48
C ALA A 212 11.76 -27.25 12.63
#